data_AF-A0A920VTS5-F1
#
_entry.id   AF-A0A920VTS5-F1
#
_cell.length_a   1.000
_cell.length_b   1.000
_cell.length_c   1.000
_cell.angle_alpha   90.00
_cell.angle_beta   90.00
_cell.angle_gamma   90.00
#
_symmetry.space_group_name_H-M   'P 1'
#
loop_
_entity.id
_entity.type
_entity.pdbx_description
1 polymer ?
#
loop_
_entity_poly.entity_id
_entity_poly.type
_entity_poly.pdbx_seq_one_letter_code
_entity_poly.pdbx_strand_id
1 'polypeptide(L)'
;MGVCVFTLDCAAFMSLVIVMVYLGLTEVNTENFKFSTEVFADPETVQGMNEATFDQRKAAIRAGLLVLGFPLVIALGFAILAYSLSTFFDERKDKSIIFWRSLPVSDSFTVLSKLSVALFVAPLLVIPALLFLHLVSVTAGSIFFAVSDIVPFTWAWQAYPWLDWIRVIFSLWMQALWSFPVIAWIMLTGAYARKPVVTAILPPVVIVLVEGVSLSSSVFYDSLIDRLTPWSRSSSFPKEYETLQGSGNK
;
A
#
# COMPACT_ATOMS: atom_id res chain seq x y z
N MET A 1 -8.71 16.71 2.98
CA MET A 1 -10.07 16.20 2.66
C MET A 1 -10.05 15.29 1.42
N GLY A 2 -9.43 15.69 0.31
CA GLY A 2 -9.37 14.88 -0.92
C GLY A 2 -8.78 13.47 -0.77
N VAL A 3 -7.68 13.30 -0.01
CA VAL A 3 -7.06 11.97 0.20
C VAL A 3 -8.01 10.98 0.87
N CYS A 4 -8.71 11.43 1.92
CA CYS A 4 -9.62 10.58 2.70
C CYS A 4 -10.82 10.14 1.86
N VAL A 5 -11.42 11.08 1.12
CA VAL A 5 -12.55 10.80 0.21
C VAL A 5 -12.13 9.82 -0.87
N PHE A 6 -11.00 10.07 -1.54
CA PHE A 6 -10.49 9.18 -2.58
C PHE A 6 -10.24 7.76 -2.08
N THR A 7 -9.58 7.58 -0.93
CA THR A 7 -9.33 6.25 -0.37
C THR A 7 -10.61 5.54 0.04
N LEU A 8 -11.62 6.28 0.51
CA LEU A 8 -12.92 5.71 0.90
C LEU A 8 -13.72 5.28 -0.33
N ASP A 9 -13.73 6.09 -1.39
CA ASP A 9 -14.40 5.77 -2.65
C ASP A 9 -13.78 4.52 -3.31
N CYS A 10 -12.44 4.44 -3.35
CA CYS A 10 -11.75 3.24 -3.81
C CYS A 10 -12.11 2.00 -2.98
N ALA A 11 -12.16 2.13 -1.65
CA ALA A 11 -12.54 1.03 -0.77
C ALA A 11 -13.99 0.59 -0.99
N ALA A 12 -14.91 1.52 -1.16
CA ALA A 12 -16.31 1.22 -1.44
C ALA A 12 -16.48 0.51 -2.78
N PHE A 13 -15.79 0.99 -3.83
CA PHE A 13 -15.78 0.34 -5.15
C PHE A 13 -15.23 -1.09 -5.08
N MET A 14 -14.09 -1.28 -4.41
CA MET A 14 -13.49 -2.60 -4.26
C MET A 14 -14.37 -3.56 -3.45
N SER A 15 -14.96 -3.07 -2.35
CA SER A 15 -15.94 -3.83 -1.56
C SER A 15 -17.13 -4.27 -2.40
N LEU A 16 -17.64 -3.39 -3.27
CA LEU A 16 -18.73 -3.72 -4.19
C LEU A 16 -18.33 -4.82 -5.19
N VAL A 17 -17.14 -4.73 -5.77
CA VAL A 17 -16.61 -5.77 -6.67
C VAL A 17 -16.49 -7.11 -5.94
N ILE A 18 -15.97 -7.12 -4.71
CA ILE A 18 -15.83 -8.35 -3.90
C ILE A 18 -17.19 -9.00 -3.66
N VAL A 19 -18.20 -8.22 -3.27
CA VAL A 19 -19.56 -8.74 -3.07
C VAL A 19 -20.11 -9.29 -4.38
N MET A 20 -19.88 -8.63 -5.51
CA MET A 20 -20.35 -9.09 -6.82
C MET A 20 -19.70 -10.42 -7.24
N VAL A 21 -18.41 -10.61 -6.95
CA VAL A 21 -17.70 -11.88 -7.17
C VAL A 21 -18.28 -12.99 -6.32
N TYR A 22 -18.51 -12.76 -5.01
CA TYR A 22 -19.10 -13.79 -4.13
C TYR A 22 -20.55 -14.12 -4.45
N LEU A 23 -21.30 -13.19 -5.04
CA LEU A 23 -22.65 -13.45 -5.56
C LEU A 23 -22.65 -14.23 -6.89
N GLY A 24 -21.47 -14.52 -7.47
CA GLY A 24 -21.36 -15.20 -8.77
C GLY A 24 -21.80 -14.35 -9.95
N LEU A 25 -21.92 -13.03 -9.78
CA LEU A 25 -22.33 -12.10 -10.83
C LEU A 25 -21.16 -11.67 -11.73
N THR A 26 -19.92 -11.85 -11.25
CA THR A 26 -18.70 -11.52 -11.97
C THR A 26 -17.61 -12.54 -11.69
N GLU A 27 -16.93 -13.00 -12.73
CA GLU A 27 -15.70 -13.75 -12.63
C GLU A 27 -14.54 -12.87 -13.10
N VAL A 28 -13.49 -12.76 -12.28
CA VAL A 28 -12.27 -12.04 -12.69
C VAL A 28 -11.22 -13.07 -13.06
N ASN A 29 -11.12 -13.33 -14.36
CA ASN A 29 -10.17 -14.28 -14.95
C ASN A 29 -9.01 -13.48 -15.55
N THR A 30 -7.81 -13.59 -14.96
CA THR A 30 -6.57 -13.08 -15.55
C THR A 30 -5.64 -14.25 -15.82
N GLU A 31 -4.68 -14.10 -16.73
CA GLU A 31 -3.75 -15.19 -17.13
C GLU A 31 -3.00 -15.83 -15.95
N ASN A 32 -2.81 -15.09 -14.85
CA ASN A 32 -2.08 -15.55 -13.66
C ASN A 32 -2.93 -15.64 -12.37
N PHE A 33 -4.08 -14.97 -12.30
CA PHE A 33 -4.96 -14.96 -11.11
C PHE A 33 -6.41 -15.17 -11.51
N LYS A 34 -7.02 -16.23 -10.98
CA LYS A 34 -8.45 -16.51 -11.08
C LYS A 34 -9.13 -16.14 -9.77
N PHE A 35 -9.89 -15.04 -9.74
CA PHE A 35 -10.85 -14.78 -8.67
C PHE A 35 -12.21 -15.31 -9.14
N SER A 36 -12.38 -16.61 -8.98
CA SER A 36 -13.63 -17.31 -9.27
C SER A 36 -13.99 -18.22 -8.10
N THR A 37 -15.28 -18.36 -7.86
CA THR A 37 -15.85 -19.31 -6.90
C THR A 37 -15.70 -20.76 -7.36
N GLU A 38 -15.35 -21.00 -8.63
CA GLU A 38 -15.08 -22.33 -9.20
C GLU A 38 -14.02 -23.13 -8.42
N VAL A 39 -13.06 -22.46 -7.79
CA VAL A 39 -12.03 -23.12 -6.95
C VAL A 39 -12.66 -23.90 -5.79
N PHE A 40 -13.82 -23.44 -5.30
CA PHE A 40 -14.57 -24.08 -4.22
C PHE A 40 -15.58 -25.12 -4.71
N ALA A 41 -15.69 -25.34 -6.02
CA ALA A 41 -16.51 -26.42 -6.58
C ALA A 41 -15.76 -27.78 -6.54
N ASP A 42 -14.44 -27.76 -6.37
CA ASP A 42 -13.62 -28.95 -6.28
C ASP A 42 -13.73 -29.60 -4.87
N PRO A 43 -14.11 -30.89 -4.76
CA PRO A 43 -14.25 -31.55 -3.46
C PRO A 43 -12.96 -31.63 -2.63
N GLU A 44 -11.79 -31.68 -3.28
CA GLU A 44 -10.49 -31.76 -2.60
C GLU A 44 -10.18 -30.47 -1.83
N THR A 45 -10.50 -29.29 -2.39
CA THR A 45 -10.31 -27.99 -1.73
C THR A 45 -11.23 -27.82 -0.53
N VAL A 46 -12.48 -28.26 -0.64
CA VAL A 46 -13.46 -28.23 0.45
C VAL A 46 -13.02 -29.14 1.61
N GLN A 47 -12.53 -30.34 1.32
CA GLN A 47 -11.98 -31.23 2.34
C GLN A 47 -10.75 -30.62 3.01
N GLY A 48 -9.83 -30.06 2.24
CA GLY A 48 -8.65 -29.36 2.75
C GLY A 48 -9.00 -28.17 3.66
N MET A 49 -10.05 -27.42 3.36
CA MET A 49 -10.54 -26.33 4.21
C MET A 49 -11.14 -26.81 5.54
N ASN A 50 -11.82 -27.95 5.53
CA ASN A 50 -12.40 -28.54 6.74
C ASN A 50 -11.32 -29.10 7.68
N GLU A 51 -10.30 -29.74 7.12
CA GLU A 51 -9.18 -30.31 7.87
C GLU A 51 -8.09 -29.28 8.22
N ALA A 52 -8.13 -28.09 7.63
CA ALA A 52 -7.12 -27.04 7.84
C ALA A 52 -6.95 -26.70 9.34
N THR A 53 -5.70 -26.62 9.78
CA THR A 53 -5.35 -26.17 11.14
C THR A 53 -5.58 -24.67 11.30
N PHE A 54 -5.74 -24.20 12.54
CA PHE A 54 -5.97 -22.78 12.84
C PHE A 54 -4.91 -21.85 12.21
N ASP A 55 -3.63 -22.24 12.27
CA ASP A 55 -2.54 -21.44 11.72
C ASP A 55 -2.59 -21.36 10.19
N GLN A 56 -2.95 -22.44 9.50
CA GLN A 56 -3.16 -22.45 8.06
C GLN A 56 -4.33 -21.54 7.65
N ARG A 57 -5.46 -21.60 8.38
CA ARG A 57 -6.61 -20.72 8.16
C ARG A 57 -6.23 -19.25 8.31
N LYS A 58 -5.53 -18.92 9.40
CA LYS A 58 -5.05 -17.56 9.68
C LYS A 58 -4.09 -17.07 8.60
N ALA A 59 -3.16 -17.91 8.14
CA ALA A 59 -2.23 -17.57 7.08
C ALA A 59 -2.94 -17.30 5.75
N ALA A 60 -3.90 -18.15 5.36
CA ALA A 60 -4.69 -17.98 4.13
C ALA A 60 -5.51 -16.69 4.15
N ILE A 61 -6.24 -16.43 5.24
CA ILE A 61 -7.04 -15.21 5.42
C ILE A 61 -6.13 -13.97 5.39
N ARG A 62 -5.00 -14.01 6.09
CA ARG A 62 -4.04 -12.90 6.08
C ARG A 62 -3.49 -12.63 4.68
N ALA A 63 -3.12 -13.65 3.92
CA ALA A 63 -2.64 -13.50 2.55
C ALA A 63 -3.71 -12.87 1.65
N GLY A 64 -4.96 -13.37 1.73
CA GLY A 64 -6.09 -12.81 0.98
C GLY A 64 -6.35 -11.34 1.31
N LEU A 65 -6.37 -10.98 2.60
CA LEU A 65 -6.55 -9.61 3.07
C LEU A 65 -5.43 -8.67 2.57
N LEU A 66 -4.17 -9.13 2.57
CA LEU A 66 -3.05 -8.34 2.05
C LEU A 66 -3.16 -8.09 0.55
N VAL A 67 -3.59 -9.09 -0.23
CA VAL A 67 -3.80 -8.95 -1.68
C VAL A 67 -4.93 -7.95 -1.94
N LEU A 68 -6.04 -8.06 -1.22
CA LEU A 68 -7.17 -7.13 -1.35
C LEU A 68 -6.83 -5.71 -0.89
N GLY A 69 -5.98 -5.54 0.13
CA GLY A 69 -5.55 -4.22 0.61
C GLY A 69 -4.54 -3.52 -0.30
N PHE A 70 -3.85 -4.23 -1.19
CA PHE A 70 -2.75 -3.70 -1.99
C PHE A 70 -3.13 -2.50 -2.87
N PRO A 71 -4.26 -2.49 -3.60
CA PRO A 71 -4.66 -1.33 -4.40
C PRO A 71 -4.93 -0.07 -3.54
N LEU A 72 -5.44 -0.21 -2.32
CA LEU A 72 -5.62 0.91 -1.39
C LEU A 72 -4.28 1.51 -0.95
N VAL A 73 -3.27 0.66 -0.72
CA VAL A 73 -1.91 1.13 -0.38
C VAL A 73 -1.27 1.86 -1.56
N ILE A 74 -1.48 1.39 -2.80
CA ILE A 74 -1.06 2.11 -4.01
C ILE A 74 -1.77 3.47 -4.11
N ALA A 75 -3.08 3.50 -3.91
CA ALA A 75 -3.87 4.74 -3.90
C ALA A 75 -3.36 5.74 -2.85
N LEU A 76 -3.01 5.27 -1.65
CA LEU A 76 -2.34 6.08 -0.63
C LEU A 76 -1.00 6.63 -1.13
N GLY A 77 -0.17 5.81 -1.78
CA GLY A 77 1.10 6.25 -2.36
C GLY A 77 0.90 7.40 -3.34
N PHE A 78 -0.03 7.28 -4.29
CA PHE A 78 -0.39 8.37 -5.21
C PHE A 78 -0.91 9.61 -4.48
N ALA A 79 -1.73 9.44 -3.45
CA ALA A 79 -2.23 10.55 -2.65
C ALA A 79 -1.11 11.31 -1.92
N ILE A 80 -0.12 10.60 -1.37
CA ILE A 80 1.07 11.21 -0.75
C ILE A 80 1.89 11.95 -1.80
N LEU A 81 2.14 11.34 -2.96
CA LEU A 81 2.88 11.98 -4.06
C LEU A 81 2.20 13.29 -4.51
N ALA A 82 0.89 13.25 -4.72
CA ALA A 82 0.10 14.42 -5.11
C ALA A 82 0.11 15.51 -4.02
N TYR A 83 -0.04 15.12 -2.75
CA TYR A 83 0.03 16.05 -1.62
C TYR A 83 1.40 16.73 -1.53
N SER A 84 2.48 15.93 -1.57
CA SER A 84 3.87 16.40 -1.49
C SER A 84 4.21 17.39 -2.61
N LEU A 85 3.68 17.17 -3.81
CA LEU A 85 3.93 18.04 -4.94
C LEU A 85 3.14 19.35 -4.89
N SER A 86 1.83 19.27 -4.59
CA SER A 86 0.94 20.42 -4.64
C SER A 86 1.07 21.34 -3.44
N THR A 87 1.40 20.82 -2.25
CA THR A 87 1.31 21.59 -0.99
C THR A 87 2.14 22.88 -0.98
N PHE A 88 3.36 22.87 -1.52
CA PHE A 88 4.19 24.08 -1.61
C PHE A 88 4.02 24.84 -2.92
N PHE A 89 3.60 24.13 -3.97
CA PHE A 89 3.33 24.74 -5.26
C PHE A 89 2.14 25.71 -5.17
N ASP A 90 1.06 25.28 -4.50
CA ASP A 90 -0.15 26.09 -4.33
C ASP A 90 0.11 27.32 -3.44
N GLU A 91 0.91 27.20 -2.37
CA GLU A 91 1.28 28.35 -1.53
C GLU A 91 2.06 29.44 -2.28
N ARG A 92 2.91 29.03 -3.22
CA ARG A 92 3.62 29.98 -4.09
C ARG A 92 2.70 30.63 -5.09
N LYS A 93 1.78 29.84 -5.66
CA LYS A 93 0.79 30.33 -6.62
C LYS A 93 -0.13 31.37 -5.99
N ASP A 94 -0.54 31.13 -4.74
CA ASP A 94 -1.45 32.00 -3.98
C ASP A 94 -0.72 33.12 -3.23
N LYS A 95 0.61 33.18 -3.30
CA LYS A 95 1.48 34.16 -2.61
C LYS A 95 1.30 34.20 -1.09
N SER A 96 0.67 33.20 -0.49
CA SER A 96 0.46 33.10 0.96
C SER A 96 1.78 33.02 1.72
N ILE A 97 2.85 32.54 1.07
CA ILE A 97 4.21 32.51 1.62
C ILE A 97 4.72 33.89 2.09
N ILE A 98 4.32 34.98 1.43
CA ILE A 98 4.74 36.35 1.80
C ILE A 98 4.03 36.78 3.09
N PHE A 99 2.76 36.39 3.26
CA PHE A 99 2.02 36.62 4.49
C PHE A 99 2.65 35.85 5.67
N TRP A 100 2.96 34.57 5.49
CA TRP A 100 3.58 33.75 6.54
C TRP A 100 4.96 34.24 6.95
N ARG A 101 5.75 34.76 6.02
CA ARG A 101 7.04 35.39 6.33
C ARG A 101 6.94 36.71 7.09
N SER A 102 5.78 37.37 7.07
CA SER A 102 5.54 38.57 7.87
C SER A 102 5.19 38.25 9.33
N LEU A 103 4.88 36.98 9.64
CA LEU A 103 4.66 36.50 11.00
C LEU A 103 5.98 35.97 11.59
N PRO A 104 6.19 36.04 12.92
CA PRO A 104 7.39 35.55 13.59
C PRO A 104 7.40 34.01 13.71
N VAL A 105 7.14 33.32 12.60
CA VAL A 105 7.14 31.86 12.50
C VAL A 105 8.29 31.43 11.61
N SER A 106 9.10 30.47 12.06
CA SER A 106 10.25 30.01 11.29
C SER A 106 9.81 29.09 10.13
N ASP A 107 10.32 29.39 8.93
CA ASP A 107 10.06 28.67 7.67
C ASP A 107 10.29 27.15 7.82
N SER A 108 11.25 26.73 8.65
CA SER A 108 11.57 25.32 8.89
C SER A 108 10.44 24.56 9.59
N PHE A 109 9.72 25.20 10.52
CA PHE A 109 8.60 24.55 11.21
C PHE A 109 7.42 24.31 10.26
N THR A 110 7.20 25.22 9.30
CA THR A 110 6.17 25.05 8.27
C THR A 110 6.48 23.87 7.35
N VAL A 111 7.76 23.68 6.99
CA VAL A 111 8.15 22.53 6.17
C VAL A 111 8.01 21.22 6.93
N LEU A 112 8.49 21.18 8.18
CA LEU A 112 8.45 19.98 9.01
C LEU A 112 7.02 19.57 9.36
N SER A 113 6.10 20.52 9.56
CA SER A 113 4.70 20.21 9.85
C SER A 113 4.00 19.50 8.69
N LYS A 114 4.18 19.99 7.46
CA LYS A 114 3.65 19.34 6.24
C LYS A 114 4.28 17.99 5.96
N LEU A 115 5.59 17.89 6.18
CA LEU A 115 6.30 16.62 6.04
C LEU A 115 5.79 15.59 7.06
N SER A 116 5.55 16.01 8.30
CA SER A 116 4.94 15.17 9.33
C SER A 116 3.53 14.71 8.97
N VAL A 117 2.74 15.56 8.28
CA VAL A 117 1.42 15.16 7.74
C VAL A 117 1.57 14.04 6.70
N ALA A 118 2.52 14.16 5.77
CA ALA A 118 2.77 13.11 4.78
C ALA A 118 3.26 11.79 5.41
N LEU A 119 4.09 11.87 6.45
CA LEU A 119 4.71 10.70 7.07
C LEU A 119 3.81 9.98 8.09
N PHE A 120 3.00 10.72 8.83
CA PHE A 120 2.29 10.17 9.99
C PHE A 120 0.77 10.24 9.82
N VAL A 121 0.24 11.36 9.33
CA VAL A 121 -1.20 11.53 9.20
C VAL A 121 -1.74 10.76 8.00
N ALA A 122 -1.06 10.82 6.84
CA ALA A 122 -1.53 10.12 5.64
C ALA A 122 -1.64 8.60 5.83
N PRO A 123 -0.67 7.88 6.44
CA PRO A 123 -0.83 6.46 6.76
C PRO A 123 -2.00 6.15 7.71
N LEU A 124 -2.37 7.06 8.61
CA LEU A 124 -3.53 6.86 9.48
C LEU A 124 -4.85 7.00 8.72
N LEU A 125 -4.91 7.90 7.73
CA LEU A 125 -6.14 8.15 6.98
C LEU A 125 -6.62 6.94 6.16
N VAL A 126 -5.72 6.04 5.76
CA VAL A 126 -6.11 4.83 5.01
C VAL A 126 -6.65 3.71 5.91
N ILE A 127 -6.38 3.74 7.22
CA ILE A 127 -6.75 2.64 8.14
C ILE A 127 -8.25 2.36 8.15
N PRO A 128 -9.16 3.36 8.27
CA PRO A 128 -10.59 3.09 8.26
C PRO A 128 -11.06 2.45 6.95
N ALA A 129 -10.51 2.87 5.81
CA ALA A 129 -10.82 2.32 4.50
C ALA A 129 -10.36 0.86 4.36
N LEU A 130 -9.14 0.55 4.82
CA LEU A 130 -8.62 -0.81 4.86
C LEU A 130 -9.43 -1.70 5.81
N LEU A 131 -9.75 -1.21 7.00
CA LEU A 131 -10.53 -1.95 7.99
C LEU A 131 -11.93 -2.27 7.43
N PHE A 132 -12.58 -1.28 6.82
CA PHE A 132 -13.87 -1.46 6.16
C PHE A 132 -13.79 -2.54 5.07
N LEU A 133 -12.81 -2.46 4.18
CA LEU A 133 -12.59 -3.46 3.13
C LEU A 133 -12.35 -4.87 3.70
N HIS A 134 -11.53 -4.99 4.75
CA HIS A 134 -11.25 -6.25 5.43
C HIS A 134 -12.50 -6.86 6.06
N LEU A 135 -13.33 -6.05 6.73
CA LEU A 135 -14.56 -6.53 7.35
C LEU A 135 -15.57 -6.96 6.30
N VAL A 136 -15.77 -6.17 5.23
CA VAL A 136 -16.69 -6.54 4.14
C VAL A 136 -16.23 -7.83 3.45
N SER A 137 -14.94 -7.94 3.11
CA SER A 137 -14.42 -9.13 2.43
C SER A 137 -14.54 -10.41 3.25
N VAL A 138 -14.20 -10.37 4.55
CA VAL A 138 -14.33 -11.53 5.45
C VAL A 138 -15.79 -11.87 5.66
N THR A 139 -16.66 -10.87 5.83
CA THR A 139 -18.11 -11.10 5.98
C THR A 139 -18.69 -11.75 4.72
N ALA A 140 -18.43 -11.18 3.55
CA ALA A 140 -18.94 -11.67 2.28
C ALA A 140 -18.45 -13.09 1.98
N GLY A 141 -17.16 -13.36 2.18
CA GLY A 141 -16.61 -14.72 2.03
C GLY A 141 -17.20 -15.71 3.03
N SER A 142 -17.42 -15.30 4.28
CA SER A 142 -18.06 -16.16 5.29
C SER A 142 -19.52 -16.49 4.96
N ILE A 143 -20.27 -15.53 4.40
CA ILE A 143 -21.65 -15.76 3.93
C ILE A 143 -21.63 -16.75 2.78
N PHE A 144 -20.75 -16.54 1.79
CA PHE A 144 -20.61 -17.43 0.65
C PHE A 144 -20.32 -18.88 1.10
N PHE A 145 -19.32 -19.08 1.95
CA PHE A 145 -18.99 -20.42 2.44
C PHE A 145 -20.12 -21.11 3.22
N ALA A 146 -20.87 -20.33 4.00
CA ALA A 146 -22.00 -20.86 4.76
C ALA A 146 -23.20 -21.22 3.87
N VAL A 147 -23.48 -20.43 2.84
CA VAL A 147 -24.59 -20.69 1.89
C VAL A 147 -24.27 -21.86 0.96
N SER A 148 -23.00 -22.08 0.65
CA SER A 148 -22.53 -23.19 -0.18
C SER A 148 -22.22 -24.47 0.60
N ASP A 149 -22.53 -24.53 1.90
CA ASP A 149 -22.27 -25.68 2.77
C ASP A 149 -20.79 -26.16 2.79
N ILE A 150 -19.84 -25.26 2.54
CA ILE A 150 -18.40 -25.58 2.47
C ILE A 150 -17.80 -25.64 3.88
N VAL A 151 -17.92 -24.53 4.62
CA VAL A 151 -17.46 -24.37 6.00
C VAL A 151 -18.41 -23.44 6.76
N PRO A 152 -18.51 -23.52 8.10
CA PRO A 152 -19.36 -22.63 8.88
C PRO A 152 -18.97 -21.16 8.74
N PHE A 153 -19.93 -20.24 8.86
CA PHE A 153 -19.70 -18.79 8.83
C PHE A 153 -18.58 -18.34 9.79
N THR A 154 -18.47 -18.96 10.96
CA THR A 154 -17.47 -18.61 11.98
C THR A 154 -16.05 -19.00 11.60
N TRP A 155 -15.85 -19.86 10.60
CA TRP A 155 -14.53 -20.39 10.21
C TRP A 155 -13.52 -19.28 9.90
N ALA A 156 -13.94 -18.26 9.13
CA ALA A 156 -13.04 -17.16 8.78
C ALA A 156 -12.89 -16.14 9.93
N TRP A 157 -13.97 -15.90 10.68
CA TRP A 157 -13.96 -14.96 11.80
C TRP A 157 -13.10 -15.41 12.98
N GLN A 158 -13.08 -16.71 13.26
CA GLN A 158 -12.21 -17.28 14.30
C GLN A 158 -10.73 -17.09 13.98
N ALA A 159 -10.38 -17.19 12.69
CA ALA A 159 -9.01 -17.05 12.21
C ALA A 159 -8.65 -15.60 11.81
N TYR A 160 -9.56 -14.62 12.01
CA TYR A 160 -9.29 -13.23 11.68
C TYR A 160 -8.13 -12.66 12.51
N PRO A 161 -7.09 -12.08 11.88
CA PRO A 161 -5.87 -11.71 12.57
C PRO A 161 -5.98 -10.33 13.24
N TRP A 162 -6.81 -10.19 14.28
CA TRP A 162 -7.04 -8.92 14.99
C TRP A 162 -5.77 -8.23 15.47
N LEU A 163 -4.81 -8.99 16.01
CA LEU A 163 -3.55 -8.45 16.53
C LEU A 163 -2.56 -8.03 15.41
N ASP A 164 -2.75 -8.51 14.18
CA ASP A 164 -1.86 -8.17 13.08
C ASP A 164 -2.07 -6.72 12.61
N TRP A 165 -3.18 -6.07 12.98
CA TRP A 165 -3.39 -4.64 12.72
C TRP A 165 -2.28 -3.76 13.29
N ILE A 166 -1.71 -4.13 14.44
CA ILE A 166 -0.55 -3.41 15.00
C ILE A 166 0.63 -3.47 14.01
N ARG A 167 0.86 -4.65 13.41
CA ARG A 167 1.91 -4.85 12.41
C ARG A 167 1.61 -4.09 11.12
N VAL A 168 0.36 -4.05 10.68
CA VAL A 168 -0.07 -3.29 9.49
C VAL A 168 0.17 -1.79 9.69
N ILE A 169 -0.30 -1.24 10.81
CA ILE A 169 -0.14 0.18 11.15
C ILE A 169 1.35 0.53 11.22
N PHE A 170 2.13 -0.26 11.97
CA PHE A 170 3.57 -0.06 12.06
C PHE A 170 4.25 -0.16 10.69
N SER A 171 3.86 -1.11 9.85
CA SER A 171 4.43 -1.28 8.52
C SER A 171 4.10 -0.11 7.59
N LEU A 172 2.91 0.47 7.66
CA LEU A 172 2.54 1.65 6.86
C LEU A 172 3.38 2.88 7.24
N TRP A 173 3.60 3.07 8.54
CA TRP A 173 4.44 4.14 9.06
C TRP A 173 5.91 3.92 8.71
N MET A 174 6.40 2.70 8.91
CA MET A 174 7.76 2.32 8.55
C MET A 174 8.00 2.49 7.05
N GLN A 175 7.01 2.17 6.21
CA GLN A 175 7.09 2.44 4.77
C GLN A 175 7.21 3.95 4.49
N ALA A 176 6.38 4.78 5.12
CA ALA A 176 6.44 6.22 4.91
C ALA A 176 7.80 6.81 5.34
N LEU A 177 8.35 6.35 6.47
CA LEU A 177 9.68 6.73 6.94
C LEU A 177 10.79 6.19 6.03
N TRP A 178 10.65 4.98 5.50
CA TRP A 178 11.60 4.39 4.57
C TRP A 178 11.66 5.18 3.26
N SER A 179 10.51 5.62 2.75
CA SER A 179 10.37 6.46 1.55
C SER A 179 10.59 7.96 1.82
N PHE A 180 10.95 8.35 3.04
CA PHE A 180 11.15 9.75 3.45
C PHE A 180 12.02 10.57 2.49
N PRO A 181 13.19 10.08 2.02
CA PRO A 181 14.05 10.87 1.14
C PRO A 181 13.36 11.24 -0.18
N VAL A 182 12.54 10.33 -0.71
CA VAL A 182 11.78 10.54 -1.94
C VAL A 182 10.67 11.56 -1.71
N ILE A 183 9.93 11.43 -0.60
CA ILE A 183 8.89 12.38 -0.21
C ILE A 183 9.49 13.79 -0.05
N ALA A 184 10.62 13.90 0.64
CA ALA A 184 11.34 15.17 0.85
C ALA A 184 11.82 15.79 -0.47
N TRP A 185 12.36 14.99 -1.40
CA TRP A 185 12.75 15.44 -2.73
C TRP A 185 11.58 16.01 -3.51
N ILE A 186 10.45 15.31 -3.53
CA ILE A 186 9.25 15.75 -4.24
C ILE A 186 8.71 17.05 -3.64
N MET A 187 8.66 17.15 -2.31
CA MET A 187 8.28 18.38 -1.61
C MET A 187 9.20 19.55 -1.96
N LEU A 188 10.51 19.32 -2.03
CA LEU A 188 11.50 20.32 -2.44
C LEU A 188 11.22 20.83 -3.86
N THR A 189 10.89 19.93 -4.79
CA THR A 189 10.59 20.32 -6.17
C THR A 189 9.31 21.17 -6.26
N GLY A 190 8.29 20.87 -5.46
CA GLY A 190 7.08 21.68 -5.30
C GLY A 190 7.39 23.09 -4.81
N ALA A 191 8.32 23.22 -3.86
CA ALA A 191 8.73 24.50 -3.30
C ALA A 191 9.54 25.36 -4.28
N TYR A 192 10.39 24.80 -5.14
CA TYR A 192 11.32 25.60 -5.94
C TYR A 192 10.93 25.75 -7.43
N ALA A 193 10.33 24.73 -8.04
CA ALA A 193 10.16 24.69 -9.49
C ALA A 193 8.95 25.48 -10.00
N ARG A 194 9.01 25.95 -11.26
CA ARG A 194 7.81 26.44 -11.98
C ARG A 194 6.93 25.29 -12.49
N LYS A 195 7.55 24.16 -12.84
CA LYS A 195 6.89 22.92 -13.27
C LYS A 195 7.35 21.79 -12.33
N PRO A 196 6.69 21.61 -11.18
CA PRO A 196 7.19 20.72 -10.13
C PRO A 196 7.23 19.26 -10.56
N VAL A 197 6.22 18.75 -11.28
CA VAL A 197 6.22 17.37 -11.81
C VAL A 197 7.46 17.08 -12.65
N VAL A 198 7.76 17.95 -13.63
CA VAL A 198 8.90 17.79 -14.54
C VAL A 198 10.21 17.82 -13.76
N THR A 199 10.31 18.72 -12.78
CA THR A 199 11.52 18.88 -11.97
C THR A 199 11.70 17.75 -10.96
N ALA A 200 10.63 17.07 -10.53
CA ALA A 200 10.74 15.90 -9.68
C ALA A 200 11.33 14.69 -10.42
N ILE A 201 10.98 14.54 -11.70
CA ILE A 201 11.34 13.37 -12.53
C ILE A 201 12.68 13.57 -13.25
N LEU A 202 12.91 14.75 -13.83
CA LEU A 202 14.05 14.99 -14.73
C LEU A 202 15.41 14.75 -14.05
N PRO A 203 15.70 15.28 -12.84
CA PRO A 203 17.02 15.10 -12.23
C PRO A 203 17.34 13.64 -11.87
N PRO A 204 16.44 12.86 -11.22
CA PRO A 204 16.68 11.43 -11.02
C PRO A 204 16.94 10.68 -12.33
N VAL A 205 16.16 10.95 -13.38
CA VAL A 205 16.35 10.31 -14.69
C VAL A 205 17.72 10.64 -15.30
N VAL A 206 18.14 11.91 -15.25
CA VAL A 206 19.45 12.32 -15.75
C VAL A 206 20.58 11.63 -14.98
N ILE A 207 20.47 11.51 -13.65
CA ILE A 207 21.47 10.81 -12.83
C ILE A 207 21.55 9.34 -13.23
N VAL A 208 20.42 8.64 -13.37
CA VAL A 208 20.37 7.23 -13.80
C VAL A 208 21.02 7.06 -15.18
N LEU A 209 20.72 7.93 -16.14
CA LEU A 209 21.29 7.85 -17.49
C LEU A 209 22.80 8.11 -17.49
N VAL A 210 23.26 9.12 -16.74
CA VAL A 210 24.68 9.43 -16.63
C VAL A 210 25.43 8.28 -15.95
N GLU A 211 24.88 7.69 -14.89
CA GLU A 211 25.48 6.53 -14.22
C GLU A 211 25.55 5.32 -15.15
N GLY A 212 24.47 5.02 -15.87
CA GLY A 212 24.42 3.91 -16.81
C GLY A 212 25.43 4.06 -17.97
N VAL A 213 25.54 5.26 -18.55
CA VAL A 213 26.45 5.51 -19.69
C VAL A 213 27.90 5.70 -19.25
N SER A 214 28.14 6.44 -18.17
CA SER A 214 29.51 6.83 -17.75
C SER A 214 30.16 5.83 -16.82
N LEU A 215 29.39 5.14 -15.97
CA LEU A 215 29.90 4.29 -14.90
C LEU A 215 29.51 2.81 -15.07
N SER A 216 28.66 2.48 -16.06
CA SER A 216 28.10 1.14 -16.27
C SER A 216 27.53 0.53 -14.98
N SER A 217 26.98 1.40 -14.12
CA SER A 217 26.49 1.09 -12.78
C SER A 217 25.01 1.49 -12.65
N SER A 218 24.28 0.81 -11.77
CA SER A 218 22.86 1.04 -11.50
C SER A 218 22.58 1.40 -10.03
N VAL A 219 23.61 1.77 -9.25
CA VAL A 219 23.51 1.96 -7.80
C VAL A 219 22.47 3.01 -7.43
N PHE A 220 22.41 4.14 -8.14
CA PHE A 220 21.40 5.16 -7.85
C PHE A 220 20.00 4.69 -8.18
N TYR A 221 19.82 3.99 -9.32
CA TYR A 221 18.54 3.40 -9.71
C TYR A 221 18.07 2.38 -8.68
N ASP A 222 18.92 1.43 -8.30
CA ASP A 222 18.62 0.38 -7.33
C ASP A 222 18.29 0.98 -5.97
N SER A 223 19.09 1.96 -5.51
CA SER A 223 18.79 2.69 -4.27
C SER A 223 17.49 3.47 -4.33
N LEU A 224 17.09 4.02 -5.49
CA LEU A 224 15.84 4.77 -5.63
C LEU A 224 14.63 3.82 -5.60
N ILE A 225 14.71 2.71 -6.35
CA ILE A 225 13.66 1.70 -6.40
C ILE A 225 13.50 1.02 -5.03
N ASP A 226 14.58 0.71 -4.33
CA ASP A 226 14.54 0.14 -2.97
C ASP A 226 13.75 1.01 -1.99
N ARG A 227 13.71 2.34 -2.19
CA ARG A 227 12.93 3.27 -1.36
C ARG A 227 11.44 3.28 -1.68
N LEU A 228 11.07 2.87 -2.88
CA LEU A 228 9.68 2.80 -3.35
C LEU A 228 9.06 1.41 -3.13
N THR A 229 9.88 0.37 -3.12
CA THR A 229 9.42 -0.99 -2.78
C THR A 229 9.02 -1.10 -1.30
N PRO A 230 8.21 -2.12 -0.94
CA PRO A 230 7.93 -2.40 0.46
C PRO A 230 9.22 -2.55 1.25
N TRP A 231 9.34 -1.81 2.36
CA TRP A 231 10.56 -1.75 3.18
C TRP A 231 11.07 -3.13 3.59
N SER A 232 10.17 -4.08 3.84
CA SER A 232 10.49 -5.46 4.21
C SER A 232 11.11 -6.30 3.07
N ARG A 233 11.06 -5.83 1.83
CA ARG A 233 11.64 -6.48 0.64
C ARG A 233 12.89 -5.77 0.11
N SER A 234 13.31 -4.68 0.76
CA SER A 234 14.52 -3.94 0.40
C SER A 234 15.77 -4.83 0.52
N SER A 235 16.73 -4.62 -0.38
CA SER A 235 18.03 -5.31 -0.38
C SER A 235 18.81 -5.15 0.93
N SER A 236 18.52 -4.08 1.69
CA SER A 236 19.21 -3.74 2.93
C SER A 236 18.86 -4.64 4.12
N PHE A 237 17.81 -5.45 4.03
CA PHE A 237 17.38 -6.34 5.12
C PHE A 237 17.78 -7.79 4.83
N PRO A 238 18.32 -8.53 5.83
CA PRO A 238 18.69 -9.94 5.66
C PRO A 238 17.50 -10.78 5.19
N LYS A 239 17.68 -11.52 4.11
CA LYS A 239 16.67 -12.44 3.56
C LYS A 239 16.92 -13.85 4.08
N GLU A 240 16.53 -14.10 5.32
CA GLU A 240 16.72 -15.41 5.97
C GLU A 240 16.01 -16.58 5.25
N TYR A 241 15.08 -16.32 4.32
CA TYR A 241 14.43 -17.38 3.54
C TYR A 241 15.28 -17.89 2.35
N GLU A 242 16.22 -17.11 1.82
CA GLU A 242 17.09 -17.54 0.70
C GLU A 242 18.11 -18.59 1.18
N THR A 243 18.57 -18.51 2.42
CA THR A 243 19.46 -19.51 3.03
C THR A 243 18.75 -20.83 3.33
N LEU A 244 17.44 -20.80 3.62
CA LEU A 244 16.62 -21.99 3.84
C LEU A 244 16.35 -22.76 2.55
N GLN A 245 16.14 -22.08 1.42
CA GLN A 245 15.97 -22.72 0.12
C GLN A 245 17.27 -23.36 -0.41
N GLY A 246 18.43 -22.78 -0.09
CA GLY A 246 19.74 -23.35 -0.43
C GLY A 246 20.15 -24.58 0.41
N SER A 247 19.50 -24.83 1.54
CA SER A 247 19.79 -25.98 2.41
C SER A 247 18.96 -27.23 2.09
N GLY A 248 17.86 -27.11 1.32
CA GLY A 248 17.01 -28.24 0.92
C GLY A 248 17.46 -28.94 -0.37
N ASN A 249 18.53 -28.46 -1.01
CA ASN A 249 19.06 -28.96 -2.29
C ASN A 249 20.49 -29.53 -2.12
N LYS A 250 20.78 -30.11 -0.96
CA LYS A 250 22.01 -30.89 -0.69
C LYS A 250 21.67 -32.20 -0.03
#